data_AF-A0A6I3CBQ4-F1
#
_entry.id   AF-A0A6I3CBQ4-F1
#
_cell.length_a   1.000
_cell.length_b   1.000
_cell.length_c   1.000
_cell.angle_alpha   90.00
_cell.angle_beta   90.00
_cell.angle_gamma   90.00
#
_symmetry.space_group_name_H-M   'P 1'
#
loop_
_entity.id
_entity.type
_entity.pdbx_description
1 polymer ?
#
loop_
_entity_poly.entity_id
_entity_poly.type
_entity_poly.pdbx_seq_one_letter_code
_entity_poly.pdbx_strand_id
1 'polypeptide(L)' 'PDCTVRSKYCEPHHIVWWQHNGATDLDNLLPLCSRHHHSVHEGGWQLAMRPDRSLTITYPNGEQRITGPPSMARAQ' A
#
# COMPACT_ATOMS: atom_id res chain seq x y z
N PRO A 1 -1.12 7.79 -0.37
CA PRO A 1 -2.21 8.11 -1.34
C PRO A 1 -1.86 9.39 -2.12
N ASP A 2 -2.20 9.47 -3.42
CA ASP A 2 -1.84 10.55 -4.37
C ASP A 2 -0.42 10.47 -4.97
N CYS A 3 0.24 9.32 -4.89
CA CYS A 3 1.47 9.10 -5.63
C CYS A 3 1.16 8.98 -7.13
N THR A 4 1.84 9.76 -7.97
CA THR A 4 1.68 9.73 -9.44
C THR A 4 2.64 8.78 -10.14
N VAL A 5 3.50 8.07 -9.38
CA VAL A 5 4.41 7.07 -9.96
C VAL A 5 3.59 5.89 -10.47
N ARG A 6 3.82 5.52 -11.73
CA ARG A 6 3.14 4.40 -12.38
C ARG A 6 3.54 3.09 -11.70
N SER A 7 2.57 2.18 -11.53
CA SER A 7 2.75 0.89 -10.85
C SER A 7 3.90 0.04 -11.40
N LYS A 8 4.24 0.16 -12.70
CA LYS A 8 5.38 -0.55 -13.32
C LYS A 8 6.76 -0.13 -12.78
N TYR A 9 6.84 0.98 -12.06
CA TYR A 9 8.04 1.46 -11.37
C TYR A 9 7.94 1.29 -9.85
N CYS A 10 6.91 0.59 -9.38
CA CYS A 10 6.72 0.28 -7.98
C CYS A 10 7.27 -1.11 -7.66
N GLU A 11 7.59 -1.29 -6.39
CA GLU A 11 8.02 -2.54 -5.78
C GLU A 11 6.81 -3.18 -5.07
N PRO A 12 6.65 -4.52 -5.14
CA PRO A 12 5.62 -5.21 -4.40
C PRO A 12 5.96 -5.22 -2.91
N HIS A 13 5.07 -4.68 -2.09
CA HIS A 13 5.19 -4.66 -0.64
C HIS A 13 4.17 -5.62 0.00
N HIS A 14 4.62 -6.50 0.89
CA HIS A 14 3.75 -7.39 1.65
C HIS A 14 3.04 -6.65 2.79
N ILE A 15 1.71 -6.68 2.84
CA ILE A 15 0.92 -6.05 3.92
C ILE A 15 1.09 -6.82 5.23
N VAL A 16 0.88 -8.13 5.20
CA VAL A 16 1.42 -9.04 6.21
C VAL A 16 2.85 -9.31 5.79
N TRP A 17 3.82 -8.82 6.55
CA TRP A 17 5.24 -8.93 6.22
C TRP A 17 5.67 -10.36 5.92
N TRP A 18 6.57 -10.53 4.95
CA TRP A 18 7.15 -11.82 4.60
C TRP A 18 7.78 -12.54 5.81
N GLN A 19 8.52 -11.81 6.65
CA GLN A 19 9.11 -12.35 7.89
C GLN A 19 8.09 -12.82 8.94
N HIS A 20 6.81 -12.48 8.75
CA HIS A 20 5.69 -12.92 9.58
C HIS A 20 4.80 -13.94 8.84
N ASN A 21 5.38 -14.68 7.88
CA ASN A 21 4.69 -15.66 7.04
C ASN A 21 3.62 -15.07 6.12
N GLY A 22 3.78 -13.83 5.69
CA GLY A 22 2.94 -13.23 4.65
C GLY A 22 3.11 -13.93 3.31
N ALA A 23 1.99 -14.31 2.68
CA ALA A 23 1.99 -14.95 1.37
C ALA A 23 2.40 -13.97 0.26
N THR A 24 3.01 -14.49 -0.81
CA THR A 24 3.32 -13.73 -2.03
C THR A 24 2.18 -13.93 -3.03
N ASP A 25 1.12 -13.15 -2.87
CA ASP A 25 -0.07 -13.16 -3.74
C ASP A 25 -0.67 -11.74 -3.86
N LEU A 26 -1.64 -11.57 -4.76
CA LEU A 26 -2.26 -10.25 -5.01
C LEU A 26 -3.12 -9.74 -3.86
N ASP A 27 -3.53 -10.63 -2.95
CA ASP A 27 -4.33 -10.23 -1.79
C ASP A 27 -3.45 -9.60 -0.71
N ASN A 28 -2.20 -10.06 -0.59
CA ASN A 28 -1.23 -9.57 0.39
C ASN A 28 -0.21 -8.57 -0.17
N LEU A 29 -0.08 -8.41 -1.49
CA LEU A 29 0.87 -7.46 -2.10
C LEU A 29 0.22 -6.12 -2.46
N LEU A 30 0.96 -5.03 -2.21
CA LEU A 30 0.62 -3.67 -2.61
C LEU A 30 1.79 -3.02 -3.37
N PRO A 31 1.59 -2.47 -4.58
CA PRO A 31 2.66 -1.78 -5.29
C PRO A 31 2.95 -0.42 -4.64
N LEU A 32 4.18 -0.22 -4.17
CA LEU A 32 4.66 1.05 -3.61
C LEU A 32 5.86 1.56 -4.40
N CYS A 33 5.92 2.86 -4.66
CA CYS A 33 7.17 3.45 -5.20
C CYS A 33 8.24 3.43 -4.11
N SER A 34 9.52 3.44 -4.50
CA SER A 34 10.66 3.35 -3.57
C SER A 34 10.55 4.30 -2.37
N ARG A 35 10.10 5.56 -2.56
CA ARG A 35 9.88 6.50 -1.46
C ARG A 35 8.85 6.01 -0.43
N HIS A 36 7.69 5.55 -0.89
CA HIS A 36 6.64 5.06 0.01
C HIS A 36 6.99 3.69 0.57
N HIS A 37 7.72 2.87 -0.18
CA HIS A 37 8.24 1.59 0.27
C HIS A 37 9.13 1.78 1.52
N HIS A 38 10.13 2.67 1.44
CA HIS A 38 10.95 3.03 2.61
C HIS A 38 10.16 3.71 3.72
N SER A 39 9.11 4.47 3.40
CA SER A 39 8.26 5.09 4.43
C SER A 39 7.56 4.04 5.31
N VAL A 40 7.22 2.87 4.75
CA VAL A 40 6.62 1.75 5.51
C VAL A 40 7.68 0.93 6.25
N HIS A 41 8.83 0.67 5.61
CA HIS A 41 9.93 -0.08 6.24
C HIS A 41 10.61 0.68 7.38
N GLU A 42 10.85 1.99 7.21
CA GLU A 42 11.74 2.79 8.05
C GLU A 42 11.05 4.04 8.58
N GLY A 43 10.13 4.61 7.80
CA GLY A 43 9.46 5.86 8.11
C GLY A 43 8.32 5.77 9.11
N GLY A 44 8.02 4.59 9.66
CA GLY A 44 6.96 4.38 10.67
C GLY A 44 5.54 4.40 10.13
N TRP A 45 5.35 4.35 8.80
CA TRP A 45 4.01 4.25 8.22
C TRP A 45 3.48 2.83 8.39
N GLN A 46 2.20 2.69 8.69
CA GLN A 46 1.54 1.39 8.78
C GLN A 46 0.44 1.27 7.74
N LEU A 47 0.32 0.09 7.14
CA LEU A 47 -0.65 -0.22 6.11
C LEU A 47 -1.56 -1.35 6.57
N ALA A 48 -2.86 -1.21 6.35
CA ALA A 48 -3.84 -2.28 6.54
C ALA A 48 -4.82 -2.33 5.36
N MET A 49 -4.97 -3.50 4.76
CA MET A 49 -5.99 -3.75 3.75
C MET A 49 -7.30 -4.15 4.43
N ARG A 50 -8.39 -3.47 4.10
CA ARG A 50 -9.74 -3.79 4.59
C ARG A 50 -10.41 -4.83 3.70
N PRO A 51 -11.47 -5.52 4.18
CA PRO A 51 -12.18 -6.53 3.39
C PRO A 51 -12.75 -6.01 2.06
N ASP A 52 -13.10 -4.73 1.97
CA ASP A 52 -13.59 -4.05 0.77
C ASP A 52 -12.47 -3.57 -0.16
N ARG A 53 -11.22 -3.99 0.08
CA ARG A 53 -10.00 -3.58 -0.64
C ARG A 53 -9.69 -2.09 -0.56
N SER A 54 -10.27 -1.37 0.39
CA SER A 54 -9.76 -0.05 0.75
C SER A 54 -8.51 -0.19 1.64
N LEU A 55 -7.56 0.71 1.44
CA LEU A 55 -6.30 0.77 2.18
C LEU A 55 -6.39 1.82 3.27
N THR A 56 -6.14 1.41 4.51
CA THR A 56 -5.86 2.31 5.63
C THR A 56 -4.36 2.56 5.70
N ILE A 57 -3.97 3.82 5.72
CA ILE A 57 -2.61 4.30 5.94
C ILE A 57 -2.59 5.04 7.27
N THR A 58 -1.78 4.57 8.22
CA THR A 58 -1.51 5.29 9.47
C THR A 58 -0.14 5.94 9.35
N TYR A 59 -0.11 7.26 9.47
CA TYR A 59 1.11 8.07 9.43
C TYR A 59 1.81 8.07 10.80
N PRO A 60 3.10 8.45 10.87
CA PRO A 60 3.87 8.42 12.12
C PRO A 60 3.33 9.34 13.22
N ASN A 61 2.59 10.39 12.84
CA ASN A 61 1.91 11.30 13.75
C ASN A 61 0.58 10.72 14.30
N GLY A 62 0.21 9.50 13.92
CA GLY A 62 -1.05 8.85 14.29
C GLY A 62 -2.25 9.22 13.41
N GLU A 63 -2.09 10.15 12.47
CA GLU A 63 -3.14 10.47 11.50
C GLU A 63 -3.43 9.26 10.61
N GLN A 64 -4.70 9.07 10.27
CA GLN A 64 -5.12 8.00 9.36
C GLN A 64 -5.76 8.56 8.11
N ARG A 65 -5.43 7.94 6.97
CA ARG A 65 -6.11 8.16 5.71
C ARG A 65 -6.58 6.84 5.13
N ILE A 66 -7.84 6.80 4.73
CA ILE A 66 -8.44 5.66 4.03
C ILE A 66 -8.57 6.03 2.55
N THR A 67 -8.09 5.15 1.68
CA THR A 67 -8.28 5.29 0.23
C THR A 67 -8.95 4.02 -0.29
N GLY A 68 -10.01 4.19 -1.06
CA GLY A 68 -10.61 3.07 -1.78
C GLY A 68 -9.67 2.54 -2.87
N PRO A 69 -9.96 1.34 -3.42
CA PRO A 69 -9.39 0.97 -4.70
C PRO A 69 -9.71 2.07 -5.72
N PRO A 70 -8.83 2.34 -6.69
CA PRO A 70 -9.15 3.31 -7.74
C PRO A 70 -10.47 2.90 -8.36
N SER A 71 -11.45 3.83 -8.43
CA SER A 71 -12.63 3.60 -9.25
C SER A 71 -12.13 3.28 -10.65
N MET A 72 -12.55 2.17 -11.24
CA MET A 72 -12.30 1.89 -12.64
C MET A 72 -13.08 2.89 -13.48
N ALA A 73 -12.63 4.14 -13.54
CA ALA A 73 -12.92 4.99 -14.67
C ALA A 73 -12.23 4.31 -15.84
N ARG A 74 -13.02 3.68 -16.71
CA ARG A 74 -12.51 3.12 -17.97
C ARG A 74 -11.62 4.18 -18.60
N ALA A 75 -10.36 3.83 -18.83
CA ALA A 75 -9.55 4.59 -19.78
C ALA A 75 -10.32 4.58 -21.11
N GLN A 76 -10.71 5.76 -21.57
CA GLN A 76 -11.22 5.96 -22.92
C GLN A 76 -10.09 5.73 -23.92
#